data_AF-W6FFY6-F1
#
_entry.id   AF-W6FFY6-F1
#
_cell.length_a   1.000
_cell.length_b   1.000
_cell.length_c   1.000
_cell.angle_alpha   90.00
_cell.angle_beta   90.00
_cell.angle_gamma   90.00
#
_symmetry.space_group_name_H-M   'P 1'
#
loop_
_entity.id
_entity.type
_entity.pdbx_description
1 polymer ?
#
loop_
_entity_poly.entity_id
_entity_poly.type
_entity_poly.pdbx_seq_one_letter_code
_entity_poly.pdbx_strand_id
1 'polypeptide(L)'
;DGDIEDQMPVTEDFQGLKVEVSVHADGLKGLSGELCGQILAGLRKVLREEPALESLQEELEQGLCCGWVASPDAPGGAILECLVQSSGKVEEELVRPILYLVQALTELNETQRALLAEALETGDLSGQSRLV
;
A
#
# COMPACT_ATOMS: atom_id res chain seq x y z
N ASP A 1 -22.47 26.26 -2.85
CA ASP A 1 -21.30 25.44 -3.21
C ASP A 1 -20.59 25.07 -1.94
N GLY A 2 -20.96 23.91 -1.39
CA GLY A 2 -20.37 23.35 -0.20
C GLY A 2 -19.55 22.14 -0.62
N ASP A 3 -18.30 22.14 -0.19
CA ASP A 3 -17.27 21.16 -0.48
C ASP A 3 -17.76 19.73 -0.24
N ILE A 4 -17.75 18.93 -1.31
CA ILE A 4 -17.81 17.48 -1.23
C ILE A 4 -16.38 17.03 -0.96
N GLU A 5 -15.88 17.30 0.24
CA GLU A 5 -14.70 16.61 0.74
C GLU A 5 -15.12 15.16 0.98
N ASP A 6 -14.64 14.27 0.10
CA ASP A 6 -14.20 12.89 0.31
C ASP A 6 -14.55 12.23 1.67
N GLN A 7 -15.84 12.19 2.03
CA GLN A 7 -16.34 11.48 3.21
C GLN A 7 -16.37 9.98 2.93
N MET A 8 -15.20 9.35 2.96
CA MET A 8 -15.14 7.92 3.28
C MET A 8 -15.72 7.73 4.70
N PRO A 9 -16.71 6.86 4.89
CA PRO A 9 -17.30 6.63 6.20
C PRO A 9 -16.29 5.88 7.07
N VAL A 10 -15.52 6.61 7.88
CA VAL A 10 -14.78 6.03 9.01
C VAL A 10 -15.82 5.40 9.92
N THR A 11 -15.90 4.08 9.90
CA THR A 11 -16.95 3.33 10.58
C THR A 11 -16.29 2.47 11.64
N GLU A 12 -16.56 2.81 12.91
CA GLU A 12 -15.89 2.27 14.10
C GLU A 12 -16.23 0.78 14.38
N ASP A 13 -17.04 0.15 13.53
CA ASP A 13 -17.39 -1.27 13.65
C ASP A 13 -16.69 -2.14 12.60
N PHE A 14 -16.63 -3.43 12.86
CA PHE A 14 -15.96 -4.39 11.99
C PHE A 14 -16.57 -4.47 10.58
N GLN A 15 -17.87 -4.20 10.44
CA GLN A 15 -18.53 -4.23 9.14
C GLN A 15 -18.12 -3.03 8.29
N GLY A 16 -17.97 -1.90 8.93
CA GLY A 16 -17.40 -0.68 8.41
C GLY A 16 -15.98 -0.86 7.89
N LEU A 17 -15.10 -1.37 8.75
CA LEU A 17 -13.72 -1.68 8.37
C LEU A 17 -13.64 -2.63 7.17
N LYS A 18 -14.52 -3.64 7.09
CA LYS A 18 -14.59 -4.53 5.92
C LYS A 18 -14.93 -3.80 4.63
N VAL A 19 -15.86 -2.84 4.68
CA VAL A 19 -16.23 -2.04 3.52
C VAL A 19 -15.05 -1.16 3.10
N GLU A 20 -14.42 -0.49 4.06
CA GLU A 20 -13.24 0.35 3.84
C GLU A 20 -12.10 -0.44 3.16
N VAL A 21 -11.70 -1.57 3.74
CA VAL A 21 -10.69 -2.47 3.17
C VAL A 21 -11.10 -2.95 1.77
N SER A 22 -12.39 -3.24 1.54
CA SER A 22 -12.87 -3.69 0.22
C SER A 22 -12.75 -2.60 -0.84
N VAL A 23 -12.98 -1.33 -0.51
CA VAL A 23 -12.84 -0.21 -1.46
C VAL A 23 -11.39 -0.11 -1.95
N HIS A 24 -10.43 -0.17 -1.03
CA HIS A 24 -9.00 -0.15 -1.39
C HIS A 24 -8.59 -1.42 -2.15
N ALA A 25 -9.06 -2.59 -1.73
CA ALA A 25 -8.80 -3.85 -2.43
C ALA A 25 -9.35 -3.84 -3.87
N ASP A 26 -10.53 -3.24 -4.09
CA ASP A 26 -11.13 -3.10 -5.41
C ASP A 26 -10.30 -2.20 -6.33
N GLY A 27 -9.70 -1.13 -5.80
CA GLY A 27 -8.76 -0.28 -6.54
C GLY A 27 -7.52 -1.02 -7.07
N LEU A 28 -7.14 -2.12 -6.41
CA LEU A 28 -5.99 -2.94 -6.82
C LEU A 28 -6.33 -4.07 -7.79
N LYS A 29 -7.62 -4.39 -8.01
CA LYS A 29 -8.04 -5.50 -8.89
C LYS A 29 -7.65 -5.33 -10.36
N GLY A 30 -7.41 -4.10 -10.79
CA GLY A 30 -6.99 -3.79 -12.16
C GLY A 30 -5.51 -4.06 -12.45
N LEU A 31 -4.70 -4.33 -11.43
CA LEU A 31 -3.26 -4.55 -11.60
C LEU A 31 -2.97 -5.82 -12.41
N SER A 32 -2.00 -5.72 -13.32
CA SER A 32 -1.47 -6.89 -14.00
C SER A 32 -0.75 -7.80 -12.99
N GLY A 33 -0.66 -9.10 -13.29
CA GLY A 33 0.09 -10.04 -12.45
C GLY A 33 1.57 -9.67 -12.32
N GLU A 34 2.15 -9.01 -13.33
CA GLU A 34 3.53 -8.51 -13.30
C GLU A 34 3.69 -7.36 -12.30
N LEU A 35 2.85 -6.32 -12.40
CA LEU A 35 2.87 -5.19 -11.47
C LEU A 35 2.58 -5.64 -10.03
N CYS A 36 1.60 -6.53 -9.86
CA CYS A 36 1.30 -7.13 -8.56
C CYS A 36 2.52 -7.86 -7.99
N GLY A 37 3.22 -8.66 -8.80
CA GLY A 37 4.45 -9.35 -8.39
C GLY A 37 5.58 -8.39 -7.98
N GLN A 38 5.76 -7.28 -8.72
CA GLN A 38 6.76 -6.25 -8.40
C GLN A 38 6.45 -5.55 -7.07
N ILE A 39 5.19 -5.15 -6.88
CA ILE A 39 4.72 -4.52 -5.64
C ILE A 39 4.92 -5.46 -4.45
N LEU A 40 4.49 -6.72 -4.53
CA LEU A 40 4.66 -7.70 -3.45
C LEU A 40 6.14 -7.97 -3.14
N ALA A 41 6.99 -8.06 -4.18
CA ALA A 41 8.43 -8.23 -4.00
C ALA A 41 9.08 -7.01 -3.33
N GLY A 42 8.61 -5.79 -3.64
CA GLY A 42 9.02 -4.55 -2.99
C GLY A 42 8.58 -4.51 -1.53
N LEU A 43 7.30 -4.80 -1.26
CA LEU A 43 6.71 -4.82 0.08
C LEU A 43 7.48 -5.77 1.01
N ARG A 44 7.82 -6.96 0.52
CA ARG A 44 8.65 -7.93 1.27
C ARG A 44 10.00 -7.33 1.72
N LYS A 45 10.63 -6.49 0.90
CA LYS A 45 11.91 -5.88 1.24
C LYS A 45 11.74 -4.81 2.32
N VAL A 46 10.78 -3.90 2.15
CA VAL A 46 10.57 -2.79 3.09
C VAL A 46 9.97 -3.24 4.42
N LEU A 47 9.18 -4.33 4.45
CA LEU A 47 8.61 -4.86 5.70
C LEU A 47 9.67 -5.29 6.73
N ARG A 48 10.88 -5.65 6.28
CA ARG A 48 11.98 -6.06 7.17
C ARG A 48 12.73 -4.88 7.77
N GLU A 49 12.50 -3.67 7.27
CA GLU A 49 13.23 -2.46 7.64
C GLU A 49 12.24 -1.33 7.91
N GLU A 50 11.93 -1.07 9.18
CA GLU A 50 10.98 -0.02 9.59
C GLU A 50 11.26 1.35 8.93
N PRO A 51 12.51 1.84 8.87
CA PRO A 51 12.79 3.12 8.19
C PRO A 51 12.50 3.09 6.68
N ALA A 52 12.61 1.93 6.04
CA ALA A 52 12.28 1.78 4.62
C ALA A 52 10.77 1.80 4.40
N LEU A 53 10.00 1.24 5.33
CA LEU A 53 8.54 1.26 5.28
C LEU A 53 7.99 2.68 5.55
N GLU A 54 8.55 3.38 6.54
CA GLU A 54 8.22 4.79 6.82
C GLU A 54 8.58 5.68 5.62
N SER A 55 9.78 5.52 5.06
CA SER A 55 10.19 6.29 3.88
C SER A 55 9.27 6.03 2.69
N LEU A 56 8.83 4.79 2.47
CA LEU A 56 7.84 4.48 1.43
C LEU A 56 6.51 5.19 1.70
N GLN A 57 6.05 5.23 2.96
CA GLN A 57 4.82 5.94 3.32
C GLN A 57 4.92 7.43 2.99
N GLU A 58 6.00 8.09 3.42
CA GLU A 58 6.25 9.52 3.16
C GLU A 58 6.26 9.82 1.66
N GLU A 59 6.88 8.97 0.85
CA GLU A 59 6.93 9.12 -0.61
C GLU A 59 5.55 8.98 -1.27
N LEU A 60 4.71 8.07 -0.78
CA LEU A 60 3.34 7.91 -1.28
C LEU A 60 2.47 9.12 -0.91
N GLU A 61 2.59 9.63 0.32
CA GLU A 61 1.90 10.84 0.79
C GLU A 61 2.33 12.07 -0.02
N GLN A 62 3.64 12.22 -0.24
CA GLN A 62 4.20 13.28 -1.08
C GLN A 62 3.74 13.15 -2.53
N GLY A 63 3.65 11.92 -3.05
CA GLY A 63 3.11 11.59 -4.36
C GLY A 63 1.68 12.06 -4.56
N LEU A 64 0.81 11.86 -3.58
CA LEU A 64 -0.58 12.35 -3.61
C LEU A 64 -0.66 13.87 -3.46
N CYS A 65 0.19 14.46 -2.62
CA CYS A 65 0.18 15.90 -2.37
C CYS A 65 0.69 16.71 -3.58
N CYS A 66 1.78 16.25 -4.21
CA CYS A 66 2.49 17.00 -5.24
C CYS A 66 2.31 16.44 -6.65
N GLY A 67 1.79 15.22 -6.81
CA GLY A 67 1.59 14.53 -8.10
C GLY A 67 2.84 13.83 -8.65
N TRP A 68 3.93 13.81 -7.89
CA TRP A 68 5.24 13.22 -8.27
C TRP A 68 5.84 12.50 -7.08
N VAL A 69 6.52 11.38 -7.36
CA VAL A 69 7.22 10.57 -6.34
C VAL A 69 8.72 10.71 -6.50
N ALA A 70 9.50 10.54 -5.43
CA ALA A 70 10.95 10.64 -5.49
C ALA A 70 11.62 9.47 -6.24
N SER A 71 12.97 9.50 -6.22
CA SER A 71 13.85 8.67 -7.03
C SER A 71 13.59 7.17 -6.86
N PRO A 72 13.67 6.36 -7.94
CA PRO A 72 13.62 4.89 -7.85
C PRO A 72 14.74 4.26 -7.01
N ASP A 73 15.77 5.03 -6.67
CA ASP A 73 16.84 4.61 -5.76
C ASP A 73 16.43 4.61 -4.28
N ALA A 74 15.26 5.18 -3.93
CA ALA A 74 14.75 5.18 -2.57
C ALA A 74 14.32 3.78 -2.12
N PRO A 75 14.30 3.49 -0.80
CA PRO A 75 13.70 2.26 -0.30
C PRO A 75 12.24 2.14 -0.75
N GLY A 76 11.88 1.02 -1.37
CA GLY A 76 10.56 0.86 -1.99
C GLY A 76 10.39 1.56 -3.35
N GLY A 77 11.44 2.14 -3.93
CA GLY A 77 11.39 2.81 -5.24
C GLY A 77 10.84 1.93 -6.37
N ALA A 78 11.09 0.63 -6.35
CA ALA A 78 10.49 -0.33 -7.29
C ALA A 78 8.95 -0.40 -7.17
N ILE A 79 8.39 -0.17 -5.98
CA ILE A 79 6.93 -0.04 -5.79
C ILE A 79 6.48 1.27 -6.42
N LEU A 80 7.19 2.36 -6.17
CA LEU A 80 6.85 3.70 -6.67
C LEU A 80 6.84 3.75 -8.20
N GLU A 81 7.80 3.07 -8.85
CA GLU A 81 7.85 2.91 -10.31
C GLU A 81 6.60 2.21 -10.88
N CYS A 82 5.96 1.32 -10.11
CA CYS A 82 4.73 0.64 -10.51
C CYS A 82 3.48 1.54 -10.42
N LEU A 83 3.59 2.68 -9.73
CA LEU A 83 2.46 3.57 -9.41
C LEU A 83 2.51 4.89 -10.19
N VAL A 84 3.49 5.05 -11.08
CA VAL A 84 3.63 6.21 -11.94
C VAL A 84 3.37 5.85 -13.40
N GLN A 85 2.80 6.80 -14.12
CA GLN A 85 2.63 6.70 -15.57
C GLN A 85 3.98 6.87 -16.27
N SER A 86 4.04 6.56 -17.57
CA SER A 86 5.25 6.81 -18.38
C SER A 86 5.67 8.28 -18.45
N SER A 87 4.78 9.21 -18.07
CA SER A 87 5.04 10.64 -17.92
C SER A 87 5.73 11.01 -16.59
N GLY A 88 5.86 10.06 -15.66
CA GLY A 88 6.33 10.26 -14.28
C GLY A 88 5.26 10.78 -13.32
N LYS A 89 4.04 11.03 -13.81
CA LYS A 89 2.91 11.46 -12.97
C LYS A 89 2.36 10.27 -12.18
N VAL A 90 2.03 10.52 -10.91
CA VAL A 90 1.35 9.56 -10.04
C VAL A 90 -0.02 9.16 -10.57
N GLU A 91 -0.31 7.86 -10.53
CA GLU A 91 -1.65 7.32 -10.71
C GLU A 91 -2.37 7.23 -9.35
N GLU A 92 -3.12 8.27 -9.00
CA GLU A 92 -3.76 8.41 -7.68
C GLU A 92 -4.67 7.23 -7.32
N GLU A 93 -5.36 6.65 -8.31
CA GLU A 93 -6.21 5.47 -8.15
C GLU A 93 -5.44 4.22 -7.67
N LEU A 94 -4.13 4.14 -7.96
CA LEU A 94 -3.26 3.07 -7.49
C LEU A 94 -2.49 3.47 -6.22
N VAL A 95 -2.05 4.73 -6.12
CA VAL A 95 -1.31 5.20 -4.93
C VAL A 95 -2.20 5.20 -3.68
N ARG A 96 -3.47 5.60 -3.78
CA ARG A 96 -4.37 5.64 -2.61
C ARG A 96 -4.52 4.26 -1.94
N PRO A 97 -4.84 3.17 -2.66
CA PRO A 97 -4.86 1.83 -2.06
C PRO A 97 -3.52 1.33 -1.51
N ILE A 98 -2.40 1.67 -2.17
CA ILE A 98 -1.08 1.26 -1.69
C ILE A 98 -0.67 2.03 -0.44
N LEU A 99 -0.97 3.33 -0.36
CA LEU A 99 -0.76 4.12 0.84
C LEU A 99 -1.58 3.57 2.01
N TYR A 100 -2.86 3.26 1.78
CA TYR A 100 -3.71 2.64 2.80
C TYR A 100 -3.10 1.34 3.34
N LEU A 101 -2.60 0.48 2.44
CA LEU A 101 -1.90 -0.74 2.83
C LEU A 101 -0.64 -0.43 3.64
N VAL A 102 0.22 0.47 3.19
CA VAL A 102 1.48 0.82 3.87
C VAL A 102 1.21 1.40 5.27
N GLN A 103 0.20 2.26 5.43
CA GLN A 103 -0.23 2.79 6.73
C GLN A 103 -0.71 1.66 7.66
N ALA A 104 -1.44 0.67 7.16
CA ALA A 104 -1.80 -0.49 7.97
C ALA A 104 -0.58 -1.36 8.36
N LEU A 105 0.45 -1.39 7.52
CA LEU A 105 1.69 -2.13 7.78
C LEU A 105 2.60 -1.42 8.80
N THR A 106 2.59 -0.08 8.87
CA THR A 106 3.37 0.67 9.85
C THR A 106 2.83 0.52 11.27
N GLU A 107 1.53 0.25 11.43
CA GLU A 107 0.91 -0.10 12.72
C GLU A 107 1.34 -1.47 13.27
N LEU A 108 1.91 -2.34 12.42
CA LEU A 108 2.38 -3.65 12.84
C LEU A 108 3.73 -3.55 13.56
N ASN A 109 3.92 -4.34 14.62
CA ASN A 109 5.22 -4.45 15.26
C ASN A 109 6.22 -5.26 14.40
N GLU A 110 7.51 -5.17 14.76
CA GLU A 110 8.61 -5.84 14.04
C GLU A 110 8.37 -7.34 13.80
N THR A 111 7.87 -8.06 14.81
CA THR A 111 7.60 -9.51 14.68
C THR A 111 6.48 -9.79 13.68
N GLN A 112 5.40 -9.02 13.72
CA GLN A 112 4.29 -9.15 12.79
C GLN A 112 4.72 -8.84 11.35
N ARG A 113 5.52 -7.78 11.15
CA ARG A 113 6.06 -7.42 9.83
C ARG A 113 6.99 -8.51 9.28
N ALA A 114 7.86 -9.08 10.12
CA ALA A 114 8.74 -10.17 9.72
C ALA A 114 7.97 -11.42 9.29
N LEU A 115 6.94 -11.83 10.06
CA LEU A 115 6.07 -12.96 9.72
C LEU A 115 5.30 -12.71 8.42
N LEU A 116 4.81 -11.48 8.21
CA LEU A 116 4.13 -11.12 6.96
C LEU A 116 5.09 -11.18 5.76
N ALA A 117 6.33 -10.70 5.92
CA ALA A 117 7.33 -10.78 4.87
C ALA A 117 7.67 -12.24 4.49
N GLU A 118 7.66 -13.17 5.46
CA GLU A 118 7.83 -14.60 5.20
C GLU A 118 6.59 -15.22 4.51
N ALA A 119 5.39 -14.83 4.92
CA ALA A 119 4.15 -15.28 4.27
C ALA A 119 4.07 -14.79 2.80
N LEU A 120 4.54 -13.58 2.52
CA LEU A 120 4.68 -13.07 1.14
C LEU A 120 5.67 -13.87 0.31
N GLU A 121 6.77 -14.35 0.92
CA GLU A 121 7.79 -15.15 0.24
C GLU A 121 7.32 -16.57 -0.10
N THR A 122 6.52 -17.16 0.79
CA THR A 122 6.01 -18.53 0.65
C THR A 122 4.68 -18.60 -0.10
N GLY A 123 4.00 -17.46 -0.27
CA GLY A 123 2.66 -17.38 -0.86
C GLY A 123 1.53 -17.84 0.07
N ASP A 124 1.81 -18.07 1.36
CA ASP A 124 0.84 -18.59 2.33
C ASP A 124 0.16 -17.47 3.15
N LEU A 125 -0.53 -16.56 2.45
CA LEU A 125 -1.32 -15.50 3.10
C LEU A 125 -2.73 -15.99 3.51
N SER A 126 -3.19 -17.10 2.93
CA SER A 126 -4.57 -17.57 3.04
C SER A 126 -4.94 -18.14 4.41
N GLY A 127 -3.96 -18.66 5.16
CA GLY A 127 -4.16 -19.14 6.52
C GLY A 127 -4.28 -18.03 7.56
N GLN A 128 -3.57 -16.92 7.35
CA GLN A 128 -3.48 -15.79 8.28
C GLN A 128 -4.74 -14.91 8.24
N SER A 129 -5.31 -14.66 7.05
CA SER A 129 -6.48 -13.77 6.87
C SER A 129 -7.81 -14.29 7.41
N ARG A 130 -7.87 -15.58 7.79
CA ARG A 130 -9.09 -16.22 8.31
C ARG A 130 -9.18 -16.20 9.84
N LEU A 131 -8.05 -15.95 10.51
CA LEU A 131 -7.92 -15.99 11.97
C LEU A 131 -8.03 -14.61 12.64
N VAL A 132 -7.98 -13.55 11.84
CA VAL A 132 -8.14 -12.13 12.23
C VAL A 132 -9.51 -11.66 11.79
#